data_AF-A0A2H0WDA3-F1
#
_entry.id   AF-A0A2H0WDA3-F1
#
_cell.length_a   1.000
_cell.length_b   1.000
_cell.length_c   1.000
_cell.angle_alpha   90.00
_cell.angle_beta   90.00
_cell.angle_gamma   90.00
#
_symmetry.space_group_name_H-M   'P 1'
#
loop_
_entity.id
_entity.type
_entity.pdbx_description
1 polymer ?
#
loop_
_entity_poly.entity_id
_entity_poly.type
_entity_poly.pdbx_seq_one_letter_code
_entity_poly.pdbx_strand_id
1 'polypeptide(L)' 'MTYELDWLKKWNQYSPNSIAIQDGDSGRTYSYSQFFDAATRGASYLKSCFGISQGDRVAVLSLNE' A
#
# COMPACT_ATOMS: atom_id res chain seq x y z
N MET A 1 -15.97 8.44 18.20
CA MET A 1 -15.33 7.15 17.85
C MET A 1 -14.93 7.25 16.38
N THR A 2 -13.65 7.47 16.11
CA THR A 2 -13.14 7.55 14.74
C THR A 2 -13.06 6.14 14.19
N TYR A 3 -13.83 5.83 13.15
CA TYR A 3 -13.69 4.53 12.48
C TYR A 3 -12.32 4.49 11.79
N GLU A 4 -11.49 3.53 12.18
CA GLU A 4 -10.27 3.20 11.43
C GLU A 4 -10.71 2.60 10.08
N LEU A 5 -10.56 3.39 9.02
CA LEU A 5 -10.95 3.04 7.65
C LEU A 5 -9.79 2.45 6.84
N ASP A 6 -8.61 2.32 7.43
CA ASP A 6 -7.45 1.69 6.79
C ASP A 6 -7.65 0.18 6.65
N TRP A 7 -8.26 -0.20 5.53
CA TRP A 7 -8.54 -1.58 5.14
C TRP A 7 -7.26 -2.42 5.07
N LEU A 8 -6.18 -1.87 4.51
CA LEU A 8 -4.94 -2.62 4.30
C LEU A 8 -4.25 -2.93 5.63
N LYS A 9 -4.25 -1.98 6.57
CA LYS A 9 -3.75 -2.18 7.93
C LYS A 9 -4.51 -3.28 8.68
N LYS A 10 -5.85 -3.36 8.52
CA LYS A 10 -6.65 -4.42 9.15
C LYS A 10 -6.31 -5.80 8.58
N TRP A 11 -6.22 -5.93 7.26
CA TRP A 11 -5.89 -7.22 6.64
C TRP A 11 -4.46 -7.67 6.90
N ASN A 12 -3.51 -6.74 7.02
CA ASN A 12 -2.17 -7.05 7.52
C ASN A 12 -2.23 -7.69 8.92
N GLN A 13 -3.16 -7.29 9.79
CA GLN A 13 -3.31 -7.91 11.11
C GLN A 13 -4.06 -9.23 11.07
N TYR A 14 -5.16 -9.30 10.32
CA TYR A 14 -6.06 -10.47 10.33
C TYR A 14 -5.52 -11.64 9.52
N SER A 15 -4.80 -11.38 8.42
CA SER A 15 -4.32 -12.42 7.51
C SER A 15 -3.02 -11.99 6.80
N PRO A 16 -1.94 -11.71 7.53
CA PRO A 16 -0.69 -11.15 6.99
C PRO A 16 -0.07 -11.99 5.87
N ASN A 17 -0.24 -13.31 5.92
CA ASN A 17 0.38 -14.27 5.01
C ASN A 17 -0.52 -14.61 3.80
N SER A 18 -1.79 -14.19 3.80
CA SER A 18 -2.68 -14.41 2.67
C SER A 18 -2.29 -13.51 1.50
N ILE A 19 -2.45 -14.02 0.28
CA ILE A 19 -2.17 -13.26 -0.95
C ILE A 19 -3.18 -12.11 -1.07
N ALA A 20 -2.67 -10.89 -1.20
CA ALA A 20 -3.45 -9.68 -1.40
C ALA A 20 -3.47 -9.26 -2.88
N ILE A 21 -2.35 -9.43 -3.56
CA ILE A 21 -2.18 -9.08 -4.98
C ILE A 21 -1.52 -10.27 -5.68
N GLN A 22 -2.08 -10.64 -6.84
CA GLN A 22 -1.46 -11.56 -7.78
C GLN A 22 -1.46 -10.89 -9.15
N ASP A 23 -0.27 -10.67 -9.69
CA ASP A 23 -0.08 -10.19 -11.05
C ASP A 23 -0.32 -11.36 -12.02
N GLY A 24 -1.21 -11.13 -12.99
CA GLY A 24 -1.58 -12.13 -13.99
C GLY A 24 -0.50 -12.39 -15.03
N ASP A 25 0.35 -11.40 -15.32
CA ASP A 25 1.34 -11.48 -16.40
C ASP A 25 2.66 -12.05 -15.88
N SER A 26 3.17 -11.54 -14.76
CA SER A 26 4.43 -12.02 -14.18
C SER A 26 4.28 -13.17 -13.18
N GLY A 27 3.06 -13.45 -12.71
CA GLY A 27 2.80 -14.42 -11.64
C GLY A 27 3.31 -13.96 -10.26
N ARG A 28 3.81 -12.74 -10.13
CA ARG A 28 4.26 -12.20 -8.85
C ARG A 28 3.09 -12.07 -7.87
N THR A 29 3.35 -12.42 -6.63
CA THR A 29 2.36 -12.31 -5.55
C THR A 29 2.89 -11.46 -4.42
N TYR A 30 2.01 -10.70 -3.79
CA TYR A 30 2.27 -10.01 -2.54
C TYR A 30 1.28 -10.49 -1.49
N SER A 31 1.78 -10.87 -0.32
CA SER A 31 0.94 -11.06 0.86
C SER A 31 0.41 -9.71 1.39
N TYR A 32 -0.62 -9.73 2.23
CA TYR A 32 -1.11 -8.51 2.88
C TYR A 32 -0.02 -7.78 3.68
N SER A 33 0.88 -8.52 4.33
CA SER A 33 2.03 -7.93 5.03
C SER A 33 3.02 -7.27 4.07
N GLN A 34 3.38 -7.94 2.98
CA GLN A 34 4.30 -7.37 1.99
C GLN A 34 3.70 -6.12 1.32
N PHE A 35 2.40 -6.15 1.02
CA PHE A 35 1.70 -5.02 0.43
C PHE A 35 1.60 -3.83 1.40
N PHE A 36 1.24 -4.09 2.65
CA PHE A 36 1.19 -3.04 3.69
C PHE A 36 2.57 -2.40 3.92
N ASP A 37 3.63 -3.21 3.98
CA ASP A 37 4.99 -2.70 4.15
C ASP A 37 5.43 -1.86 2.95
N ALA A 38 5.11 -2.29 1.72
CA ALA A 38 5.39 -1.52 0.52
C ALA A 38 4.65 -0.18 0.50
N ALA A 39 3.36 -0.17 0.82
CA ALA A 39 2.54 1.03 0.91
C ALA A 39 3.09 2.01 1.96
N THR A 40 3.47 1.50 3.14
CA THR A 40 4.01 2.33 4.23
C THR A 40 5.37 2.92 3.85
N ARG A 41 6.25 2.15 3.21
CA ARG A 41 7.52 2.67 2.66
C ARG A 41 7.28 3.76 1.62
N GLY A 42 6.33 3.56 0.71
CA GLY A 42 5.94 4.56 -0.28
C GLY A 42 5.45 5.87 0.38
N ALA A 43 4.58 5.77 1.38
CA ALA A 43 4.11 6.92 2.14
C ALA A 43 5.25 7.65 2.87
N SER A 44 6.17 6.92 3.51
CA SER A 44 7.37 7.49 4.14
C SER A 44 8.28 8.19 3.13
N TYR A 45 8.46 7.62 1.95
CA TYR A 45 9.24 8.22 0.87
C TYR A 45 8.59 9.51 0.34
N LEU A 46 7.29 9.50 0.07
CA LEU A 46 6.56 10.71 -0.37
C LEU A 46 6.65 11.84 0.67
N LYS A 47 6.49 11.50 1.95
CA LYS A 47 6.61 12.48 3.04
C LYS A 47 8.03 13.04 3.17
N SER A 48 9.04 12.17 3.18
CA SER A 48 10.42 12.57 3.47
C SER A 48 11.14 13.23 2.30
N CYS A 49 10.92 12.76 1.08
CA CYS A 49 11.62 13.26 -0.11
C CYS A 49 10.89 14.39 -0.83
N PHE A 50 9.55 14.44 -0.75
CA PHE A 50 8.74 15.43 -1.47
C PHE A 50 7.89 16.30 -0.57
N GLY A 51 7.93 16.09 0.76
CA GLY A 51 7.17 16.91 1.71
C GLY A 51 5.65 16.72 1.63
N ILE A 52 5.16 15.64 1.01
CA ILE A 52 3.72 15.41 0.82
C ILE A 52 3.01 15.30 2.17
N SER A 53 1.88 16.00 2.26
CA SER A 53 1.07 16.14 3.46
C SER A 53 -0.43 15.95 3.16
N GLN A 54 -1.26 16.00 4.21
CA GLN A 54 -2.70 15.79 4.08
C GLN A 54 -3.32 16.90 3.21
N GLY A 55 -4.00 16.52 2.13
CA GLY A 55 -4.66 17.45 1.19
C GLY A 55 -3.84 17.78 -0.06
N ASP A 56 -2.57 17.37 -0.10
CA ASP A 56 -1.74 17.45 -1.30
C ASP A 56 -2.20 16.44 -2.35
N ARG A 57 -2.02 16.80 -3.63
CA ARG A 57 -2.37 15.92 -4.75
C ARG A 57 -1.11 15.27 -5.28
N VAL A 58 -1.18 13.97 -5.52
CA VAL A 58 -0.09 13.18 -6.13
C VAL A 58 -0.65 12.56 -7.40
N ALA A 59 -0.05 12.91 -8.54
CA ALA A 59 -0.37 12.26 -9.81
C ALA A 59 0.36 10.92 -9.89
N VAL A 60 -0.34 9.85 -10.26
CA VAL A 60 0.24 8.53 -10.50
C VAL A 60 0.17 8.25 -12.00
N LEU A 61 1.32 8.30 -12.67
CA LEU A 61 1.47 7.90 -14.06
C LEU A 61 2.36 6.67 -14.09
N SER A 62 1.74 5.50 -14.21
CA SER A 62 2.41 4.21 -14.21
C SER A 62 1.63 3.22 -15.08
N LEU A 63 2.32 2.21 -15.58
CA LEU A 63 1.69 0.98 -16.02
C LEU A 63 1.26 0.16 -14.79
N ASN A 64 0.35 -0.78 -15.00
CA ASN A 64 0.02 -1.78 -13.98
C ASN A 64 1.07 -2.90 -13.91
N GLU A 65 1.83 -3.06 -15.00
CA GLU A 65 2.92 -4.01 -15.20
C GLU A 65 4.28 -3.43 -14.77
#